data_AF-A0A1Y5XTE2-F1
#
_entry.id   AF-A0A1Y5XTE2-F1
#
_cell.length_a   1.000
_cell.length_b   1.000
_cell.length_c   1.000
_cell.angle_alpha   90.00
_cell.angle_beta   90.00
_cell.angle_gamma   90.00
#
_symmetry.space_group_name_H-M   'P 1'
#
loop_
_entity.id
_entity.type
_entity.pdbx_description
1 polymer ?
#
loop_
_entity_poly.entity_id
_entity_poly.type
_entity_poly.pdbx_seq_one_letter_code
_entity_poly.pdbx_strand_id
1 'polypeptide(L)'
;MRRKTVLAIAALPLFATLTAVTAPAASALPRLQGKSVDYNVLAAPGTSVETIEAAARAAGGRVVDRNAAIGLITVAAPEQGFTERVSKARGVSAAAKARAVGHAPKTKSAPKPDVEKEATKSASSPSPALQKAAEAKQDKAQSRSAAQSVGMDPLDSNLWGLTSIRADLARDHTIGDKRVKVGILDTGVDGKHPDIAPNFDRALSRNFAKDIPMDELGQVVDGPCEFRGCVDPSDWDDNGHGTHVAGTIAAAADGFGLSGVAPGVSIVNIRGAQDSGSFFLQPVVNAMTYAGDAGLDVVNMSFFVDPWLYNCDNNPADTPEQQAEQRTIKAAISRAMDYAYRKGVTQVVSLGNQHSDLGAPQPDASSPNYPANTAHPRTIDNASCLSLPIEGPHSIGVASYGPSGMKADYSNWGTEQISVSAPGGYFRDYFGTPWYQTRENTILSAYPRNVAFAAGHIDAAGNILPPGAALKVMREVKPDGTLAFYQWLQGTSMASPHAAGVAALIVSKFGNYDARGGVLLNPDRVERVMQGTATKTPCPTPRVLDYPDRDETYTATCLGGPEFNGFYGAGQVDALQAIVSGADYL
;
A
#
# COMPACT_ATOMS: atom_id res chain seq x y z
N MET A 1 -100.73 -34.33 20.49
CA MET A 1 -101.65 -33.45 19.71
C MET A 1 -101.27 -31.99 19.95
N ARG A 2 -100.93 -31.28 18.86
CA ARG A 2 -100.77 -29.82 18.66
C ARG A 2 -100.19 -28.97 19.81
N ARG A 3 -98.87 -28.74 19.76
CA ARG A 3 -98.20 -27.61 20.43
C ARG A 3 -98.36 -26.34 19.58
N LYS A 4 -98.80 -25.25 20.21
CA LYS A 4 -98.94 -23.91 19.63
C LYS A 4 -97.56 -23.25 19.55
N THR A 5 -97.23 -22.65 18.41
CA THR A 5 -96.04 -21.82 18.24
C THR A 5 -96.48 -20.36 18.11
N VAL A 6 -95.98 -19.52 19.01
CA VAL A 6 -96.15 -18.06 19.02
C VAL A 6 -94.99 -17.46 18.21
N LEU A 7 -95.29 -16.61 17.22
CA LEU A 7 -94.29 -15.82 16.50
C LEU A 7 -93.95 -14.58 17.34
N ALA A 8 -92.68 -14.46 17.75
CA ALA A 8 -92.12 -13.23 18.29
C ALA A 8 -91.14 -12.64 17.25
N ILE A 9 -91.40 -11.40 16.83
CA ILE A 9 -90.54 -10.64 15.93
C ILE A 9 -89.44 -10.01 16.78
N ALA A 10 -88.18 -10.44 16.59
CA ALA A 10 -87.01 -9.84 17.23
C ALA A 10 -86.35 -8.84 16.27
N ALA A 11 -86.27 -7.58 16.68
CA ALA A 11 -85.45 -6.56 16.04
C ALA A 11 -83.97 -6.75 16.47
N LEU A 12 -83.08 -6.95 15.51
CA LEU A 12 -81.64 -7.01 15.70
C LEU A 12 -81.04 -5.58 15.70
N PRO A 13 -80.22 -5.20 16.69
CA PRO A 13 -79.42 -3.98 16.59
C PRO A 13 -78.18 -4.24 15.71
N LEU A 14 -77.97 -3.37 14.71
CA LEU A 14 -76.71 -3.31 13.96
C LEU A 14 -75.59 -2.86 14.91
N PHE A 15 -74.67 -3.77 15.25
CA PHE A 15 -73.36 -3.40 15.78
C PHE A 15 -72.48 -2.95 14.62
N ALA A 16 -72.23 -1.65 14.51
CA ALA A 16 -71.17 -1.11 13.67
C ALA A 16 -69.81 -1.44 14.31
N THR A 17 -69.13 -2.46 13.80
CA THR A 17 -67.72 -2.72 14.11
C THR A 17 -66.87 -1.64 13.45
N LEU A 18 -66.42 -0.66 14.24
CA LEU A 18 -65.29 0.20 13.85
C LEU A 18 -64.05 -0.68 13.74
N THR A 19 -63.67 -1.06 12.53
CA THR A 19 -62.30 -1.49 12.24
C THR A 19 -61.40 -0.26 12.33
N ALA A 20 -60.79 -0.06 13.50
CA ALA A 20 -59.69 0.88 13.63
C ALA A 20 -58.55 0.41 12.72
N VAL A 21 -58.42 1.05 11.56
CA VAL A 21 -57.21 0.95 10.74
C VAL A 21 -56.11 1.60 11.56
N THR A 22 -55.34 0.78 12.27
CA THR A 22 -54.10 1.24 12.90
C THR A 22 -53.17 1.66 11.78
N ALA A 23 -53.06 2.97 11.54
CA ALA A 23 -51.98 3.51 10.74
C ALA A 23 -50.66 2.97 11.31
N PRO A 24 -49.70 2.53 10.46
CA PRO A 24 -48.40 2.11 10.97
C PRO A 24 -47.81 3.29 11.73
N ALA A 25 -47.48 3.09 13.00
CA ALA A 25 -46.78 4.10 13.78
C ALA A 25 -45.52 4.46 13.01
N ALA A 26 -45.41 5.71 12.56
CA ALA A 26 -44.20 6.22 11.95
C ALA A 26 -43.08 6.01 12.97
N SER A 27 -42.20 5.04 12.70
CA SER A 27 -41.06 4.76 13.56
C SER A 27 -40.29 6.06 13.74
N ALA A 28 -40.26 6.59 14.97
CA ALA A 28 -39.52 7.80 15.26
C ALA A 28 -38.05 7.61 14.84
N LEU A 29 -37.49 8.59 14.14
CA LEU A 29 -36.08 8.52 13.73
C LEU A 29 -35.20 8.32 14.97
N PRO A 30 -34.19 7.41 14.93
CA PRO A 30 -33.30 7.12 16.05
C PRO A 30 -32.75 8.40 16.68
N ARG A 31 -32.71 8.54 18.01
CA ARG A 31 -32.25 9.78 18.64
C ARG A 31 -30.73 9.96 18.45
N LEU A 32 -30.30 11.13 17.99
CA LEU A 32 -28.87 11.47 17.90
C LEU A 32 -28.30 11.76 19.29
N GLN A 33 -27.21 11.10 19.65
CA GLN A 33 -26.55 11.21 20.96
C GLN A 33 -25.03 10.99 20.85
N GLY A 34 -24.32 11.39 21.89
CA GLY A 34 -22.88 11.17 22.02
C GLY A 34 -22.01 12.27 21.38
N LYS A 35 -20.69 12.04 21.41
CA LYS A 35 -19.72 12.99 20.82
C LYS A 35 -19.83 13.00 19.30
N SER A 36 -19.41 14.10 18.67
CA SER A 36 -19.31 14.15 17.21
C SER A 36 -18.13 13.30 16.75
N VAL A 37 -18.37 12.42 15.77
CA VAL A 37 -17.36 11.61 15.08
C VAL A 37 -17.59 11.70 13.57
N ASP A 38 -16.61 11.29 12.78
CA ASP A 38 -16.71 11.31 11.33
C ASP A 38 -17.27 9.98 10.79
N TYR A 39 -17.98 10.07 9.68
CA TYR A 39 -18.61 8.96 8.96
C TYR A 39 -18.30 9.06 7.47
N ASN A 40 -18.00 7.93 6.85
CA ASN A 40 -17.92 7.78 5.41
C ASN A 40 -19.30 7.40 4.88
N VAL A 41 -19.83 8.19 3.95
CA VAL A 41 -21.14 7.94 3.31
C VAL A 41 -20.93 7.84 1.81
N LEU A 42 -21.32 6.70 1.25
CA LEU A 42 -21.11 6.37 -0.16
C LEU A 42 -22.43 6.42 -0.94
N ALA A 43 -22.38 7.04 -2.12
CA ALA A 43 -23.49 7.12 -3.05
C ALA A 43 -23.76 5.77 -3.71
N ALA A 44 -25.04 5.45 -3.87
CA ALA A 44 -25.49 4.37 -4.73
C ALA A 44 -25.14 4.67 -6.20
N PRO A 45 -24.92 3.63 -7.03
CA PRO A 45 -24.65 3.81 -8.46
C PRO A 45 -25.67 4.75 -9.12
N GLY A 46 -25.18 5.70 -9.94
CA GLY A 46 -26.01 6.71 -10.62
C GLY A 46 -26.56 7.82 -9.71
N THR A 47 -26.23 7.83 -8.42
CA THR A 47 -26.62 8.90 -7.49
C THR A 47 -25.54 9.98 -7.43
N SER A 48 -25.95 11.25 -7.55
CA SER A 48 -25.05 12.40 -7.40
C SER A 48 -24.57 12.56 -5.95
N VAL A 49 -23.36 13.09 -5.77
CA VAL A 49 -22.83 13.37 -4.43
C VAL A 49 -23.69 14.40 -3.68
N GLU A 50 -24.29 15.35 -4.40
CA GLU A 50 -25.19 16.37 -3.87
C GLU A 50 -26.44 15.75 -3.20
N THR A 51 -26.93 14.63 -3.74
CA THR A 51 -28.06 13.89 -3.16
C THR A 51 -27.70 13.29 -1.81
N ILE A 52 -26.52 12.65 -1.69
CA ILE A 52 -26.10 12.07 -0.41
C ILE A 52 -25.67 13.13 0.60
N GLU A 53 -25.17 14.30 0.16
CA GLU A 53 -24.93 15.43 1.05
C GLU A 53 -26.24 15.96 1.66
N ALA A 54 -27.29 16.11 0.84
CA ALA A 54 -28.60 16.51 1.33
C ALA A 54 -29.17 15.47 2.31
N ALA A 55 -29.01 14.18 2.02
CA ALA A 55 -29.38 13.10 2.92
C ALA A 55 -28.62 13.14 4.26
N ALA A 56 -27.30 13.37 4.22
CA ALA A 56 -26.47 13.50 5.41
C ALA A 56 -26.89 14.70 6.28
N ARG A 57 -27.16 15.86 5.66
CA ARG A 57 -27.69 17.05 6.37
C ARG A 57 -29.06 16.76 7.00
N ALA A 58 -29.96 16.10 6.27
CA ALA A 58 -31.28 15.71 6.78
C ALA A 58 -31.20 14.69 7.93
N ALA A 59 -30.19 13.81 7.91
CA ALA A 59 -29.92 12.87 9.00
C ALA A 59 -29.33 13.54 10.26
N GLY A 60 -28.95 14.82 10.18
CA GLY A 60 -28.38 15.61 11.28
C GLY A 60 -26.85 15.63 11.31
N GLY A 61 -26.20 15.29 10.19
CA GLY A 61 -24.76 15.40 10.02
C GLY A 61 -24.32 16.68 9.30
N ARG A 62 -23.03 16.98 9.39
CA ARG A 62 -22.37 18.09 8.68
C ARG A 62 -21.28 17.54 7.78
N VAL A 63 -21.39 17.78 6.47
CA VAL A 63 -20.37 17.37 5.49
C VAL A 63 -19.07 18.12 5.78
N VAL A 64 -17.95 17.39 5.89
CA VAL A 64 -16.61 17.93 6.18
C VAL A 64 -15.61 17.71 5.05
N ASP A 65 -15.79 16.66 4.25
CA ASP A 65 -15.00 16.41 3.04
C ASP A 65 -15.86 15.77 1.94
N ARG A 66 -15.43 15.92 0.68
CA ARG A 66 -16.16 15.50 -0.51
C ARG A 66 -15.22 14.97 -1.59
N ASN A 67 -15.42 13.72 -1.97
CA ASN A 67 -14.82 13.11 -3.15
C ASN A 67 -15.90 12.72 -4.18
N ALA A 68 -16.19 13.65 -5.09
CA ALA A 68 -17.23 13.49 -6.09
C ALA A 68 -16.90 12.43 -7.16
N ALA A 69 -15.61 12.17 -7.41
CA ALA A 69 -15.15 11.21 -8.42
C ALA A 69 -15.64 9.78 -8.14
N ILE A 70 -15.81 9.45 -6.86
CA ILE A 70 -16.25 8.11 -6.40
C ILE A 70 -17.59 8.15 -5.63
N GLY A 71 -18.19 9.33 -5.51
CA GLY A 71 -19.44 9.54 -4.77
C GLY A 71 -19.30 9.28 -3.27
N LEU A 72 -18.19 9.71 -2.67
CA LEU A 72 -17.91 9.56 -1.23
C LEU A 72 -17.94 10.94 -0.55
N ILE A 73 -18.57 11.02 0.61
CA ILE A 73 -18.48 12.18 1.51
C ILE A 73 -18.06 11.75 2.91
N THR A 74 -17.34 12.63 3.59
CA THR A 74 -17.08 12.51 5.03
C THR A 74 -18.03 13.44 5.77
N VAL A 75 -18.68 12.93 6.81
CA VAL A 75 -19.72 13.63 7.56
C VAL A 75 -19.44 13.58 9.05
N ALA A 76 -19.32 14.74 9.69
CA ALA A 76 -19.28 14.84 11.14
C ALA A 76 -20.70 14.77 11.71
N ALA A 77 -20.97 13.81 12.59
CA ALA A 77 -22.27 13.63 13.23
C ALA A 77 -22.15 12.98 14.63
N PRO A 78 -23.18 13.06 15.49
CA PRO A 78 -23.18 12.36 16.77
C PRO A 78 -23.00 10.84 16.62
N GLU A 79 -22.21 10.23 17.51
CA GLU A 79 -21.76 8.83 17.39
C GLU A 79 -22.89 7.79 17.40
N GLN A 80 -24.05 8.15 17.96
CA GLN A 80 -25.23 7.29 18.02
C GLN A 80 -26.35 7.81 17.12
N GLY A 81 -26.98 6.91 16.37
CA GLY A 81 -28.19 7.16 15.58
C GLY A 81 -27.98 7.78 14.20
N PHE A 82 -26.79 8.28 13.85
CA PHE A 82 -26.54 8.88 12.53
C PHE A 82 -26.58 7.84 11.41
N THR A 83 -25.80 6.75 11.50
CA THR A 83 -25.76 5.69 10.48
C THR A 83 -27.15 5.12 10.19
N GLU A 84 -27.94 4.83 11.22
CA GLU A 84 -29.30 4.31 11.07
C GLU A 84 -30.25 5.27 10.34
N ARG A 85 -30.05 6.58 10.49
CA ARG A 85 -30.82 7.60 9.78
C ARG A 85 -30.38 7.74 8.33
N VAL A 86 -29.07 7.89 8.09
CA VAL A 86 -28.54 8.18 6.75
C VAL A 86 -28.63 6.96 5.83
N SER A 87 -28.47 5.74 6.35
CA SER A 87 -28.59 4.51 5.55
C SER A 87 -30.01 4.23 5.05
N LYS A 88 -31.04 4.89 5.61
CA LYS A 88 -32.42 4.82 5.10
C LYS A 88 -32.70 5.81 3.97
N ALA A 89 -31.80 6.76 3.72
CA ALA A 89 -31.99 7.76 2.70
C ALA A 89 -31.80 7.18 1.29
N ARG A 90 -32.68 7.58 0.37
CA ARG A 90 -32.58 7.17 -1.04
C ARG A 90 -31.26 7.67 -1.62
N GLY A 91 -30.53 6.78 -2.28
CA GLY A 91 -29.27 7.11 -2.95
C GLY A 91 -28.02 6.94 -2.08
N VAL A 92 -28.15 6.58 -0.81
CA VAL A 92 -27.03 6.12 0.03
C VAL A 92 -26.89 4.61 -0.14
N SER A 93 -25.71 4.12 -0.55
CA SER A 93 -25.44 2.67 -0.62
C SER A 93 -24.77 2.13 0.63
N ALA A 94 -23.95 2.95 1.29
CA ALA A 94 -23.26 2.54 2.50
C ALA A 94 -22.98 3.76 3.38
N ALA A 95 -22.98 3.54 4.69
CA ALA A 95 -22.50 4.50 5.66
C ALA A 95 -21.81 3.74 6.80
N ALA A 96 -20.60 4.16 7.14
CA ALA A 96 -19.80 3.57 8.21
C ALA A 96 -19.05 4.66 8.96
N LYS A 97 -18.77 4.41 10.25
CA LYS A 97 -17.93 5.31 11.05
C LYS A 97 -16.56 5.40 10.36
N ALA A 98 -16.06 6.61 10.14
CA ALA A 98 -14.69 6.79 9.71
C ALA A 98 -13.78 6.55 10.92
N ARG A 99 -12.69 5.80 10.72
CA ARG A 99 -11.65 5.70 11.76
C ARG A 99 -11.01 7.09 11.90
N ALA A 100 -11.09 7.62 13.12
CA ALA A 100 -11.00 9.05 13.38
C ALA A 100 -9.66 9.66 12.93
N VAL A 101 -9.74 10.85 12.36
CA VAL A 101 -8.66 11.82 12.34
C VAL A 101 -8.41 12.24 13.80
N GLY A 102 -7.23 11.95 14.34
CA GLY A 102 -6.93 12.05 15.78
C GLY A 102 -7.09 13.44 16.37
N HIS A 103 -7.21 13.51 17.70
CA HIS A 103 -7.10 14.76 18.47
C HIS A 103 -5.83 14.71 19.33
N ALA A 104 -5.10 15.81 19.42
CA ALA A 104 -3.82 15.88 20.12
C ALA A 104 -3.96 16.20 21.63
N PRO A 105 -3.37 15.39 22.53
CA PRO A 105 -3.00 15.81 23.88
C PRO A 105 -1.48 15.86 24.09
N LYS A 106 -1.04 16.58 25.12
CA LYS A 106 0.37 16.85 25.44
C LYS A 106 1.02 15.69 26.21
N THR A 107 1.77 14.79 25.57
CA THR A 107 2.85 13.97 26.21
C THR A 107 3.68 13.15 25.20
N LYS A 108 4.85 12.67 25.65
CA LYS A 108 6.01 12.16 24.88
C LYS A 108 5.80 10.82 24.14
N SER A 109 6.60 10.64 23.08
CA SER A 109 6.53 9.55 22.08
C SER A 109 6.98 8.17 22.60
N ALA A 110 6.48 7.13 21.93
CA ALA A 110 6.92 5.74 22.01
C ALA A 110 7.55 5.31 20.66
N PRO A 111 8.25 4.17 20.57
CA PRO A 111 8.85 3.68 19.33
C PRO A 111 7.78 3.24 18.31
N LYS A 112 7.94 3.64 17.05
CA LYS A 112 7.06 3.28 15.92
C LYS A 112 7.26 1.79 15.55
N PRO A 113 6.21 0.99 15.31
CA PRO A 113 6.35 -0.41 14.91
C PRO A 113 6.98 -0.51 13.51
N ASP A 114 7.98 -1.38 13.38
CA ASP A 114 8.70 -1.66 12.13
C ASP A 114 7.83 -2.53 11.21
N VAL A 115 7.35 -1.93 10.12
CA VAL A 115 6.77 -2.67 8.99
C VAL A 115 7.96 -3.12 8.12
N GLU A 116 8.04 -4.41 7.77
CA GLU A 116 9.07 -5.01 6.88
C GLU A 116 10.45 -5.37 7.49
N LYS A 117 10.65 -5.27 8.82
CA LYS A 117 11.86 -5.83 9.46
C LYS A 117 11.52 -7.09 10.24
N GLU A 118 12.00 -8.26 9.79
CA GLU A 118 12.16 -9.38 10.73
C GLU A 118 13.10 -8.90 11.85
N ALA A 119 12.55 -8.74 13.06
CA ALA A 119 13.31 -8.49 14.27
C ALA A 119 14.26 -9.67 14.48
N THR A 120 15.52 -9.50 14.08
CA THR A 120 16.59 -10.45 14.34
C THR A 120 16.78 -10.55 15.85
N LYS A 121 16.20 -11.58 16.48
CA LYS A 121 16.64 -12.02 17.80
C LYS A 121 18.13 -12.34 17.66
N SER A 122 18.94 -11.60 18.39
CA SER A 122 20.38 -11.79 18.61
C SER A 122 20.79 -13.27 18.45
N ALA A 123 21.37 -13.59 17.29
CA ALA A 123 22.18 -14.79 17.16
C ALA A 123 23.53 -14.45 17.79
N SER A 124 23.90 -15.25 18.79
CA SER A 124 25.12 -15.21 19.58
C SER A 124 26.36 -14.69 18.83
N SER A 125 27.05 -13.74 19.47
CA SER A 125 28.31 -13.12 19.04
C SER A 125 29.29 -14.09 18.39
N PRO A 126 29.88 -13.76 17.22
CA PRO A 126 31.03 -14.48 16.71
C PRO A 126 32.29 -14.18 17.54
N SER A 127 33.16 -15.17 17.66
CA SER A 127 34.37 -15.11 18.50
C SER A 127 35.33 -13.97 18.12
N PRO A 128 36.09 -13.39 19.08
CA PRO A 128 36.94 -12.19 18.90
C PRO A 128 38.07 -12.28 17.86
N ALA A 129 38.30 -13.45 17.27
CA ALA A 129 39.37 -13.69 16.32
C ALA A 129 39.04 -13.26 14.87
N LEU A 130 37.75 -13.09 14.52
CA LEU A 130 37.31 -12.69 13.18
C LEU A 130 37.14 -11.17 13.01
N GLN A 131 37.00 -10.41 14.10
CA GLN A 131 36.87 -8.94 14.06
C GLN A 131 38.15 -8.23 13.59
N LYS A 132 39.33 -8.73 13.97
CA LYS A 132 40.63 -8.10 13.62
C LYS A 132 41.06 -8.28 12.16
N ALA A 133 40.39 -9.12 11.37
CA ALA A 133 40.71 -9.32 9.96
C ALA A 133 39.87 -8.43 9.01
N ALA A 134 38.71 -7.93 9.46
CA ALA A 134 37.82 -7.08 8.67
C ALA A 134 38.24 -5.59 8.72
N GLU A 135 38.80 -5.14 9.84
CA GLU A 135 39.22 -3.74 10.06
C GLU A 135 40.45 -3.31 9.22
N ALA A 136 41.16 -4.23 8.59
CA ALA A 136 42.40 -3.93 7.86
C ALA A 136 42.25 -3.84 6.32
N LYS A 137 41.03 -4.00 5.76
CA LYS A 137 40.81 -4.02 4.30
C LYS A 137 39.97 -2.86 3.74
N GLN A 138 39.41 -1.99 4.58
CA GLN A 138 38.56 -0.87 4.12
C GLN A 138 39.33 0.40 3.72
N ASP A 139 40.63 0.52 4.04
CA ASP A 139 41.38 1.78 3.84
C ASP A 139 42.15 1.91 2.52
N LYS A 140 41.99 1.00 1.53
CA LYS A 140 42.72 1.11 0.25
C LYS A 140 41.88 0.73 -0.97
N ALA A 141 40.88 1.55 -1.28
CA ALA A 141 40.29 1.62 -2.61
C ALA A 141 39.84 3.06 -2.95
N GLN A 142 40.70 4.05 -2.70
CA GLN A 142 40.50 5.41 -3.20
C GLN A 142 41.76 5.89 -3.92
N SER A 143 41.78 5.69 -5.24
CA SER A 143 42.11 6.72 -6.24
C SER A 143 42.38 6.05 -7.59
N ARG A 144 41.64 6.49 -8.61
CA ARG A 144 42.17 6.95 -9.90
C ARG A 144 40.99 7.29 -10.82
N SER A 145 40.92 8.57 -11.15
CA SER A 145 40.03 9.17 -12.15
C SER A 145 40.52 8.90 -13.59
N ALA A 146 39.62 8.54 -14.51
CA ALA A 146 39.71 8.90 -15.93
C ALA A 146 38.39 8.58 -16.69
N ALA A 147 37.86 9.59 -17.39
CA ALA A 147 36.89 9.60 -18.52
C ALA A 147 35.47 8.98 -18.32
N GLN A 148 34.45 9.83 -18.45
CA GLN A 148 33.02 9.55 -18.28
C GLN A 148 32.44 8.61 -19.35
N SER A 149 32.21 7.36 -18.97
CA SER A 149 30.95 6.66 -19.27
C SER A 149 29.85 7.23 -18.36
N VAL A 150 28.56 7.03 -18.68
CA VAL A 150 27.51 7.15 -17.65
C VAL A 150 27.83 6.06 -16.62
N GLY A 151 28.52 6.46 -15.55
CA GLY A 151 29.09 5.53 -14.58
C GLY A 151 28.01 5.02 -13.65
N MET A 152 28.15 3.77 -13.20
CA MET A 152 27.41 3.25 -12.06
C MET A 152 27.66 4.15 -10.84
N ASP A 153 26.62 4.40 -10.04
CA ASP A 153 26.77 5.12 -8.79
C ASP A 153 27.56 4.27 -7.78
N PRO A 154 28.22 4.88 -6.77
CA PRO A 154 29.11 4.16 -5.85
C PRO A 154 28.47 2.95 -5.16
N LEU A 155 27.16 2.99 -4.91
CA LEU A 155 26.43 1.92 -4.22
C LEU A 155 25.74 0.92 -5.17
N ASP A 156 25.77 1.15 -6.49
CA ASP A 156 25.09 0.28 -7.47
C ASP A 156 25.58 -1.17 -7.43
N SER A 157 26.84 -1.40 -7.03
CA SER A 157 27.37 -2.77 -6.86
C SER A 157 26.67 -3.59 -5.76
N ASN A 158 25.90 -2.93 -4.89
CA ASN A 158 25.11 -3.58 -3.84
C ASN A 158 23.68 -3.89 -4.30
N LEU A 159 23.27 -3.41 -5.49
CA LEU A 159 21.90 -3.48 -5.98
C LEU A 159 21.68 -4.72 -6.86
N TRP A 160 21.82 -5.92 -6.27
CA TRP A 160 21.61 -7.18 -6.99
C TRP A 160 20.25 -7.24 -7.70
N GLY A 161 19.21 -6.59 -7.12
CA GLY A 161 17.87 -6.52 -7.70
C GLY A 161 17.86 -5.85 -9.06
N LEU A 162 18.63 -4.78 -9.26
CA LEU A 162 18.73 -4.11 -10.56
C LEU A 162 19.40 -4.99 -11.62
N THR A 163 20.48 -5.67 -11.25
CA THR A 163 21.14 -6.64 -12.15
C THR A 163 20.21 -7.81 -12.46
N SER A 164 19.45 -8.30 -11.47
CA SER A 164 18.51 -9.42 -11.64
C SER A 164 17.44 -9.14 -12.71
N ILE A 165 16.96 -7.90 -12.79
CA ILE A 165 15.96 -7.48 -13.79
C ILE A 165 16.59 -6.80 -15.01
N ARG A 166 17.92 -6.81 -15.12
CA ARG A 166 18.70 -6.18 -16.19
C ARG A 166 18.41 -4.67 -16.35
N ALA A 167 18.11 -3.97 -15.26
CA ALA A 167 17.87 -2.53 -15.26
C ALA A 167 19.15 -1.75 -15.55
N ASP A 168 20.30 -2.25 -15.08
CA ASP A 168 21.63 -1.76 -15.43
C ASP A 168 21.85 -1.74 -16.95
N LEU A 169 21.49 -2.81 -17.65
CA LEU A 169 21.59 -2.90 -19.12
C LEU A 169 20.51 -2.06 -19.83
N ALA A 170 19.32 -1.93 -19.25
CA ALA A 170 18.26 -1.10 -19.83
C ALA A 170 18.66 0.39 -19.92
N ARG A 171 19.50 0.88 -18.99
CA ARG A 171 19.99 2.26 -18.97
C ARG A 171 20.78 2.65 -20.21
N ASP A 172 21.43 1.70 -20.88
CA ASP A 172 22.12 1.93 -22.16
C ASP A 172 21.14 2.27 -23.30
N HIS A 173 19.85 1.92 -23.12
CA HIS A 173 18.78 2.19 -24.08
C HIS A 173 17.89 3.36 -23.68
N THR A 174 17.60 3.51 -22.39
CA THR A 174 16.83 4.62 -21.83
C THR A 174 16.98 4.67 -20.31
N ILE A 175 17.10 5.86 -19.75
CA ILE A 175 16.99 6.09 -18.31
C ILE A 175 15.55 6.42 -17.87
N GLY A 176 14.61 6.50 -18.81
CA GLY A 176 13.28 7.08 -18.61
C GLY A 176 13.20 8.54 -19.06
N ASP A 177 12.01 9.12 -18.98
CA ASP A 177 11.74 10.51 -19.37
C ASP A 177 11.11 11.29 -18.21
N LYS A 178 11.59 12.51 -17.96
CA LYS A 178 11.12 13.38 -16.86
C LYS A 178 9.64 13.70 -16.92
N ARG A 179 9.02 13.62 -18.09
CA ARG A 179 7.58 13.83 -18.26
C ARG A 179 6.75 12.67 -17.75
N VAL A 180 7.32 11.48 -17.62
CA VAL A 180 6.68 10.34 -16.97
C VAL A 180 6.69 10.54 -15.46
N LYS A 181 5.52 10.48 -14.86
CA LYS A 181 5.29 10.76 -13.44
C LYS A 181 4.86 9.48 -12.72
N VAL A 182 5.66 9.08 -11.74
CA VAL A 182 5.40 7.92 -10.89
C VAL A 182 4.93 8.39 -9.51
N GLY A 183 3.68 8.08 -9.19
CA GLY A 183 3.08 8.32 -7.88
C GLY A 183 3.53 7.29 -6.86
N ILE A 184 3.96 7.78 -5.69
CA ILE A 184 4.29 6.97 -4.52
C ILE A 184 3.14 7.14 -3.53
N LEU A 185 2.21 6.19 -3.55
CA LEU A 185 1.10 6.12 -2.59
C LEU A 185 1.57 5.34 -1.36
N ASP A 186 2.23 6.06 -0.45
CA ASP A 186 2.97 5.45 0.65
C ASP A 186 2.97 6.37 1.91
N THR A 187 3.90 6.14 2.84
CA THR A 187 4.09 6.90 4.10
C THR A 187 4.60 8.32 3.89
N GLY A 188 5.05 8.65 2.69
CA GLY A 188 5.70 9.92 2.36
C GLY A 188 6.93 9.69 1.50
N VAL A 189 7.58 10.77 1.09
CA VAL A 189 8.89 10.72 0.44
C VAL A 189 9.71 11.88 0.98
N ASP A 190 10.91 11.62 1.48
CA ASP A 190 11.91 12.65 1.73
C ASP A 190 12.39 13.22 0.39
N GLY A 191 11.66 14.22 -0.09
CA GLY A 191 11.95 14.90 -1.36
C GLY A 191 13.22 15.75 -1.31
N LYS A 192 13.93 15.80 -0.17
CA LYS A 192 15.24 16.44 -0.02
C LYS A 192 16.38 15.44 0.03
N HIS A 193 16.10 14.13 0.06
CA HIS A 193 17.13 13.11 -0.01
C HIS A 193 17.98 13.34 -1.27
N PRO A 194 19.33 13.40 -1.19
CA PRO A 194 20.14 13.87 -2.31
C PRO A 194 20.03 13.06 -3.62
N ASP A 195 19.65 11.78 -3.54
CA ASP A 195 19.38 10.91 -4.71
C ASP A 195 17.96 11.04 -5.25
N ILE A 196 17.01 11.53 -4.45
CA ILE A 196 15.59 11.65 -4.86
C ILE A 196 15.29 13.07 -5.33
N ALA A 197 15.89 14.08 -4.70
CA ALA A 197 15.66 15.49 -4.98
C ALA A 197 15.76 15.87 -6.48
N PRO A 198 16.70 15.34 -7.29
CA PRO A 198 16.75 15.62 -8.73
C PRO A 198 15.51 15.11 -9.51
N ASN A 199 14.81 14.13 -8.94
CA ASN A 199 13.68 13.45 -9.56
C ASN A 199 12.35 13.79 -8.87
N PHE A 200 12.36 14.53 -7.77
CA PHE A 200 11.17 14.83 -6.99
C PHE A 200 10.35 15.99 -7.55
N ASP A 201 9.10 15.73 -7.94
CA ASP A 201 8.14 16.76 -8.32
C ASP A 201 7.35 17.26 -7.09
N ARG A 202 7.91 18.31 -6.48
CA ARG A 202 7.29 19.00 -5.35
C ARG A 202 5.96 19.68 -5.69
N ALA A 203 5.79 20.14 -6.93
CA ALA A 203 4.61 20.90 -7.34
C ALA A 203 3.35 20.02 -7.43
N LEU A 204 3.53 18.76 -7.82
CA LEU A 204 2.45 17.75 -7.83
C LEU A 204 2.35 16.97 -6.51
N SER A 205 3.38 16.94 -5.68
CA SER A 205 3.33 16.15 -4.44
C SER A 205 2.32 16.69 -3.41
N ARG A 206 1.52 15.82 -2.81
CA ARG A 206 0.46 16.14 -1.83
C ARG A 206 0.46 15.16 -0.67
N ASN A 207 0.04 15.63 0.51
CA ASN A 207 -0.25 14.80 1.67
C ASN A 207 -1.77 14.72 1.87
N PHE A 208 -2.32 13.50 1.86
CA PHE A 208 -3.74 13.23 2.10
C PHE A 208 -4.00 12.64 3.48
N ALA A 209 -2.94 12.27 4.21
CA ALA A 209 -3.01 11.81 5.57
C ALA A 209 -2.91 12.98 6.56
N LYS A 210 -3.55 12.79 7.70
CA LYS A 210 -3.43 13.67 8.86
C LYS A 210 -3.14 12.77 10.05
N ASP A 211 -2.09 13.11 10.78
CA ASP A 211 -1.52 12.25 11.80
C ASP A 211 -2.51 12.02 12.93
N ILE A 212 -2.53 10.78 13.43
CA ILE A 212 -3.36 10.33 14.54
C ILE A 212 -2.43 10.10 15.72
N PRO A 213 -2.36 11.00 16.71
CA PRO A 213 -1.50 10.80 17.87
C PRO A 213 -1.92 9.60 18.72
N MET A 214 -3.22 9.50 18.97
CA MET A 214 -3.83 8.50 19.83
C MET A 214 -5.08 7.93 19.15
N ASP A 215 -5.32 6.63 19.31
CA ASP A 215 -6.54 5.98 18.88
C ASP A 215 -7.74 6.35 19.76
N GLU A 216 -8.93 5.84 19.42
CA GLU A 216 -10.16 6.09 20.18
C GLU A 216 -10.20 5.44 21.57
N LEU A 217 -9.25 4.55 21.87
CA LEU A 217 -9.05 3.91 23.18
C LEU A 217 -7.92 4.59 23.99
N GLY A 218 -7.32 5.66 23.46
CA GLY A 218 -6.24 6.40 24.10
C GLY A 218 -4.87 5.72 24.01
N GLN A 219 -4.68 4.76 23.11
CA GLN A 219 -3.37 4.17 22.82
C GLN A 219 -2.62 5.03 21.82
N VAL A 220 -1.30 5.11 21.96
CA VAL A 220 -0.42 5.84 21.03
C VAL A 220 -0.44 5.13 19.68
N VAL A 221 -0.63 5.90 18.61
CA VAL A 221 -0.56 5.41 17.22
C VAL A 221 0.71 5.93 16.57
N ASP A 222 0.81 7.25 16.41
CA ASP A 222 1.96 7.87 15.73
C ASP A 222 2.92 8.59 16.70
N GLY A 223 2.36 9.21 17.74
CA GLY A 223 3.09 10.09 18.65
C GLY A 223 2.62 11.55 18.55
N PRO A 224 3.37 12.50 19.12
CA PRO A 224 2.97 13.91 19.13
C PRO A 224 3.12 14.53 17.74
N CYS A 225 2.11 15.28 17.29
CA CYS A 225 2.16 15.95 15.98
C CYS A 225 3.42 16.81 15.81
N GLU A 226 4.23 16.45 14.82
CA GLU A 226 5.51 17.04 14.47
C GLU A 226 5.32 18.40 13.78
N PHE A 227 4.23 18.53 13.01
CA PHE A 227 3.88 19.73 12.26
C PHE A 227 2.55 20.34 12.66
N ARG A 228 2.37 21.62 12.31
CA ARG A 228 1.17 22.39 12.64
C ARG A 228 -0.06 21.73 12.00
N GLY A 229 -1.00 21.34 12.86
CA GLY A 229 -2.25 20.73 12.42
C GLY A 229 -2.18 19.22 12.22
N CYS A 230 -1.06 18.57 12.58
CA CYS A 230 -0.81 17.14 12.38
C CYS A 230 -0.84 16.77 10.89
N VAL A 231 -0.29 17.65 10.05
CA VAL A 231 -0.22 17.44 8.60
C VAL A 231 1.19 17.75 8.16
N ASP A 232 1.88 16.70 7.73
CA ASP A 232 3.24 16.81 7.28
C ASP A 232 3.36 17.48 5.91
N PRO A 233 4.48 18.17 5.63
CA PRO A 233 4.81 18.65 4.30
C PRO A 233 4.82 17.51 3.27
N SER A 234 4.51 17.83 2.01
CA SER A 234 4.44 16.82 0.94
C SER A 234 5.81 16.25 0.52
N ASP A 235 6.90 16.76 1.06
CA ASP A 235 8.28 16.31 0.84
C ASP A 235 8.92 15.73 2.10
N TRP A 236 8.10 15.23 3.03
CA TRP A 236 8.52 14.68 4.31
C TRP A 236 8.03 13.23 4.47
N ASP A 237 8.84 12.44 5.18
CA ASP A 237 8.56 11.03 5.49
C ASP A 237 9.15 10.71 6.87
N ASP A 238 8.29 10.48 7.86
CA ASP A 238 8.66 10.15 9.24
C ASP A 238 8.59 8.62 9.52
N ASN A 239 8.31 7.82 8.49
CA ASN A 239 8.37 6.36 8.54
C ASN A 239 9.59 5.81 7.77
N GLY A 240 9.85 6.34 6.58
CA GLY A 240 10.99 5.97 5.73
C GLY A 240 10.69 4.90 4.68
N HIS A 241 9.54 4.24 4.74
CA HIS A 241 9.14 3.21 3.77
C HIS A 241 8.96 3.79 2.36
N GLY A 242 8.15 4.84 2.22
CA GLY A 242 7.91 5.47 0.91
C GLY A 242 9.15 6.10 0.29
N THR A 243 10.08 6.61 1.10
CA THR A 243 11.40 7.06 0.61
C THR A 243 12.24 5.92 0.04
N HIS A 244 12.24 4.75 0.68
CA HIS A 244 12.93 3.55 0.18
C HIS A 244 12.33 3.07 -1.15
N VAL A 245 10.99 3.03 -1.23
CA VAL A 245 10.24 2.74 -2.46
C VAL A 245 10.59 3.71 -3.58
N ALA A 246 10.57 5.02 -3.31
CA ALA A 246 10.89 6.07 -4.27
C ALA A 246 12.33 5.94 -4.82
N GLY A 247 13.30 5.65 -3.94
CA GLY A 247 14.69 5.45 -4.34
C GLY A 247 14.87 4.23 -5.27
N THR A 248 14.16 3.13 -4.97
CA THR A 248 14.21 1.91 -5.80
C THR A 248 13.68 2.19 -7.21
N ILE A 249 12.62 3.00 -7.32
CA ILE A 249 12.04 3.39 -8.63
C ILE A 249 12.97 4.33 -9.38
N ALA A 250 13.36 5.45 -8.78
CA ALA A 250 14.01 6.54 -9.50
C ALA A 250 14.94 7.39 -8.62
N ALA A 251 15.79 6.78 -7.80
CA ALA A 251 17.01 7.48 -7.38
C ALA A 251 17.82 7.88 -8.62
N ALA A 252 18.39 9.08 -8.61
CA ALA A 252 19.08 9.66 -9.75
C ALA A 252 20.40 8.94 -10.04
N ALA A 253 20.68 8.69 -11.31
CA ALA A 253 21.96 8.15 -11.77
C ALA A 253 22.93 9.30 -12.10
N ASP A 254 23.55 9.90 -11.08
CA ASP A 254 24.34 11.14 -11.19
C ASP A 254 25.79 11.03 -10.68
N GLY A 255 26.26 9.80 -10.42
CA GLY A 255 27.59 9.50 -9.90
C GLY A 255 27.69 9.57 -8.37
N PHE A 256 26.56 9.63 -7.67
CA PHE A 256 26.47 9.70 -6.21
C PHE A 256 25.42 8.71 -5.69
N GLY A 257 25.65 8.17 -4.49
CA GLY A 257 24.63 7.33 -3.86
C GLY A 257 24.36 6.04 -4.62
N LEU A 258 23.09 5.80 -4.91
CA LEU A 258 22.58 4.66 -5.66
C LEU A 258 21.61 5.11 -6.75
N SER A 259 21.47 4.31 -7.79
CA SER A 259 20.51 4.58 -8.87
C SER A 259 19.22 3.76 -8.74
N GLY A 260 18.09 4.31 -9.19
CA GLY A 260 16.82 3.58 -9.33
C GLY A 260 16.70 2.77 -10.63
N VAL A 261 15.61 2.03 -10.80
CA VAL A 261 15.31 1.32 -12.07
C VAL A 261 15.13 2.29 -13.23
N ALA A 262 14.42 3.40 -13.01
CA ALA A 262 14.09 4.43 -13.99
C ALA A 262 14.61 5.82 -13.56
N PRO A 263 15.93 6.06 -13.55
CA PRO A 263 16.53 7.24 -12.92
C PRO A 263 16.22 8.57 -13.62
N GLY A 264 15.57 8.55 -14.79
CA GLY A 264 15.17 9.72 -15.57
C GLY A 264 13.73 10.20 -15.36
N VAL A 265 12.90 9.47 -14.62
CA VAL A 265 11.46 9.84 -14.44
C VAL A 265 11.26 10.81 -13.27
N SER A 266 10.03 11.29 -13.10
CA SER A 266 9.63 12.15 -11.98
C SER A 266 8.90 11.35 -10.89
N ILE A 267 9.28 11.53 -9.63
CA ILE A 267 8.62 10.98 -8.45
C ILE A 267 7.64 12.00 -7.90
N VAL A 268 6.40 11.57 -7.67
CA VAL A 268 5.33 12.38 -7.04
C VAL A 268 4.91 11.70 -5.75
N ASN A 269 5.11 12.34 -4.61
CA ASN A 269 4.56 11.84 -3.35
C ASN A 269 3.05 12.10 -3.30
N ILE A 270 2.26 11.04 -3.20
CA ILE A 270 0.82 11.11 -2.96
C ILE A 270 0.52 10.41 -1.65
N ARG A 271 1.08 10.94 -0.55
CA ARG A 271 1.08 10.30 0.76
C ARG A 271 -0.34 9.91 1.20
N GLY A 272 -0.52 8.62 1.44
CA GLY A 272 -1.79 8.01 1.86
C GLY A 272 -1.72 7.37 3.24
N ALA A 273 -0.54 7.30 3.86
CA ALA A 273 -0.34 6.71 5.18
C ALA A 273 -0.02 7.73 6.26
N GLN A 274 -0.33 7.33 7.49
CA GLN A 274 0.19 7.88 8.75
C GLN A 274 1.69 7.55 8.87
N ASP A 275 2.44 8.23 9.74
CA ASP A 275 3.84 7.82 9.95
C ASP A 275 3.94 6.51 10.75
N SER A 276 2.85 6.08 11.41
CA SER A 276 2.72 4.72 11.95
C SER A 276 2.74 3.63 10.86
N GLY A 277 2.61 4.00 9.58
CA GLY A 277 2.51 3.07 8.46
C GLY A 277 1.08 2.63 8.14
N SER A 278 0.07 3.21 8.79
CA SER A 278 -1.34 2.85 8.58
C SER A 278 -1.99 3.61 7.41
N PHE A 279 -2.68 2.90 6.54
CA PHE A 279 -3.37 3.38 5.34
C PHE A 279 -4.89 3.32 5.51
N PHE A 280 -5.49 4.38 6.04
CA PHE A 280 -6.94 4.45 6.19
C PHE A 280 -7.66 4.81 4.88
N LEU A 281 -8.94 4.45 4.81
CA LEU A 281 -9.76 4.61 3.61
C LEU A 281 -9.67 6.00 2.95
N GLN A 282 -9.87 7.07 3.73
CA GLN A 282 -10.06 8.41 3.17
C GLN A 282 -8.79 8.98 2.50
N PRO A 283 -7.60 8.94 3.16
CA PRO A 283 -6.35 9.29 2.49
C PRO A 283 -6.10 8.49 1.20
N VAL A 284 -6.31 7.17 1.23
CA VAL A 284 -6.04 6.28 0.09
C VAL A 284 -6.93 6.63 -1.12
N VAL A 285 -8.25 6.77 -0.93
CA VAL A 285 -9.15 7.10 -2.06
C VAL A 285 -8.93 8.51 -2.58
N ASN A 286 -8.60 9.48 -1.72
CA ASN A 286 -8.29 10.84 -2.14
C ASN A 286 -6.99 10.89 -2.94
N ALA A 287 -5.96 10.17 -2.50
CA ALA A 287 -4.69 10.08 -3.22
C ALA A 287 -4.83 9.35 -4.57
N MET A 288 -5.59 8.25 -4.62
CA MET A 288 -5.83 7.51 -5.85
C MET A 288 -6.64 8.31 -6.88
N THR A 289 -7.69 9.01 -6.44
CA THR A 289 -8.44 9.90 -7.33
C THR A 289 -7.60 11.09 -7.80
N TYR A 290 -6.76 11.65 -6.91
CA TYR A 290 -5.78 12.66 -7.28
C TYR A 290 -4.77 12.17 -8.32
N ALA A 291 -4.31 10.92 -8.24
CA ALA A 291 -3.40 10.35 -9.23
C ALA A 291 -3.96 10.45 -10.66
N GLY A 292 -5.24 10.12 -10.83
CA GLY A 292 -5.94 10.27 -12.11
C GLY A 292 -6.14 11.73 -12.53
N ASP A 293 -6.41 12.64 -11.59
CA ASP A 293 -6.62 14.06 -11.90
C ASP A 293 -5.32 14.83 -12.17
N ALA A 294 -4.23 14.44 -11.52
CA ALA A 294 -2.89 14.99 -11.73
C ALA A 294 -2.21 14.46 -13.00
N GLY A 295 -2.79 13.43 -13.63
CA GLY A 295 -2.24 12.77 -14.80
C GLY A 295 -0.92 12.07 -14.48
N LEU A 296 -0.90 11.26 -13.42
CA LEU A 296 0.20 10.35 -13.14
C LEU A 296 0.14 9.17 -14.11
N ASP A 297 1.30 8.65 -14.50
CA ASP A 297 1.39 7.55 -15.48
C ASP A 297 1.39 6.18 -14.81
N VAL A 298 2.07 6.11 -13.66
CA VAL A 298 2.23 4.89 -12.85
C VAL A 298 2.00 5.26 -11.39
N VAL A 299 1.33 4.41 -10.62
CA VAL A 299 1.26 4.49 -9.16
C VAL A 299 1.75 3.17 -8.57
N ASN A 300 2.72 3.27 -7.66
CA ASN A 300 3.15 2.15 -6.84
C ASN A 300 2.37 2.13 -5.52
N MET A 301 1.85 0.96 -5.15
CA MET A 301 1.11 0.72 -3.91
C MET A 301 1.67 -0.49 -3.17
N SER A 302 2.27 -0.24 -2.00
CA SER A 302 2.98 -1.25 -1.22
C SER A 302 2.35 -1.44 0.17
N PHE A 303 1.03 -1.63 0.23
CA PHE A 303 0.25 -1.66 1.47
C PHE A 303 -1.06 -2.44 1.33
N PHE A 304 -1.76 -2.64 2.45
CA PHE A 304 -3.19 -2.95 2.49
C PHE A 304 -3.96 -1.84 3.21
N VAL A 305 -5.29 -1.74 3.00
CA VAL A 305 -6.12 -0.69 3.59
C VAL A 305 -6.61 -1.06 4.99
N ASP A 306 -6.15 -0.30 5.98
CA ASP A 306 -6.50 -0.45 7.38
C ASP A 306 -7.98 -0.16 7.69
N PRO A 307 -8.55 -0.81 8.72
CA PRO A 307 -7.87 -1.70 9.68
C PRO A 307 -7.85 -3.18 9.30
N TRP A 308 -8.16 -3.52 8.05
CA TRP A 308 -8.50 -4.87 7.63
C TRP A 308 -7.50 -5.38 6.58
N LEU A 309 -6.70 -6.38 6.95
CA LEU A 309 -5.88 -7.11 5.97
C LEU A 309 -6.75 -7.69 4.84
N TYR A 310 -7.88 -8.28 5.22
CA TYR A 310 -8.94 -8.72 4.31
C TYR A 310 -10.26 -8.03 4.67
N ASN A 311 -10.85 -7.35 3.68
CA ASN A 311 -12.17 -6.73 3.78
C ASN A 311 -13.22 -7.70 3.26
N CYS A 312 -14.10 -8.16 4.14
CA CYS A 312 -15.12 -9.17 3.87
C CYS A 312 -16.53 -8.56 3.77
N ASP A 313 -17.39 -9.14 2.94
CA ASP A 313 -18.78 -8.66 2.81
C ASP A 313 -19.63 -8.91 4.05
N ASN A 314 -19.43 -10.05 4.72
CA ASN A 314 -20.29 -10.52 5.81
C ASN A 314 -19.61 -11.56 6.74
N ASN A 315 -18.35 -11.32 7.13
CA ASN A 315 -17.65 -12.24 8.01
C ASN A 315 -18.41 -12.43 9.34
N PRO A 316 -18.76 -13.67 9.74
CA PRO A 316 -19.58 -13.92 10.94
C PRO A 316 -18.88 -13.57 12.25
N ALA A 317 -17.55 -13.42 12.25
CA ALA A 317 -16.80 -12.96 13.43
C ALA A 317 -16.95 -11.44 13.67
N ASP A 318 -17.29 -10.68 12.64
CA ASP A 318 -17.39 -9.22 12.68
C ASP A 318 -18.80 -8.75 13.04
N THR A 319 -18.87 -7.63 13.79
CA THR A 319 -20.14 -6.95 14.11
C THR A 319 -20.81 -6.39 12.85
N PRO A 320 -22.15 -6.17 12.85
CA PRO A 320 -22.84 -5.55 11.72
C PRO A 320 -22.23 -4.21 11.26
N GLU A 321 -21.74 -3.41 12.20
CA GLU A 321 -21.06 -2.14 11.94
C GLU A 321 -19.72 -2.34 11.23
N GLN A 322 -18.91 -3.32 11.67
CA GLN A 322 -17.64 -3.67 11.03
C GLN A 322 -17.85 -4.26 9.63
N GLN A 323 -18.88 -5.08 9.43
CA GLN A 323 -19.23 -5.58 8.11
C GLN A 323 -19.66 -4.44 7.18
N ALA A 324 -20.39 -3.44 7.68
CA ALA A 324 -20.74 -2.25 6.90
C ALA A 324 -19.52 -1.39 6.55
N GLU A 325 -18.56 -1.26 7.47
CA GLU A 325 -17.27 -0.60 7.22
C GLU A 325 -16.48 -1.30 6.10
N GLN A 326 -16.29 -2.62 6.20
CA GLN A 326 -15.55 -3.40 5.20
C GLN A 326 -16.19 -3.29 3.80
N ARG A 327 -17.52 -3.42 3.68
CA ARG A 327 -18.22 -3.20 2.41
C ARG A 327 -18.04 -1.78 1.86
N THR A 328 -18.00 -0.78 2.74
CA THR A 328 -17.75 0.62 2.35
C THR A 328 -16.33 0.78 1.81
N ILE A 329 -15.33 0.20 2.48
CA ILE A 329 -13.93 0.21 2.05
C ILE A 329 -13.79 -0.47 0.68
N LYS A 330 -14.32 -1.69 0.53
CA LYS A 330 -14.30 -2.42 -0.75
C LYS A 330 -14.83 -1.59 -1.90
N ALA A 331 -16.02 -1.03 -1.73
CA ALA A 331 -16.69 -0.27 -2.78
C ALA A 331 -15.95 1.04 -3.10
N ALA A 332 -15.47 1.77 -2.08
CA ALA A 332 -14.82 3.06 -2.29
C ALA A 332 -13.42 2.93 -2.91
N ILE A 333 -12.61 1.97 -2.45
CA ILE A 333 -11.28 1.69 -3.02
C ILE A 333 -11.41 1.23 -4.48
N SER A 334 -12.29 0.27 -4.76
CA SER A 334 -12.50 -0.22 -6.13
C SER A 334 -12.90 0.91 -7.09
N ARG A 335 -13.82 1.80 -6.66
CA ARG A 335 -14.21 2.97 -7.47
C ARG A 335 -13.05 3.94 -7.70
N ALA A 336 -12.17 4.12 -6.72
CA ALA A 336 -11.02 5.01 -6.86
C ALA A 336 -9.99 4.43 -7.83
N MET A 337 -9.71 3.13 -7.74
CA MET A 337 -8.84 2.41 -8.68
C MET A 337 -9.40 2.45 -10.10
N ASP A 338 -10.69 2.17 -10.29
CA ASP A 338 -11.36 2.30 -11.59
C ASP A 338 -11.26 3.74 -12.14
N TYR A 339 -11.38 4.74 -11.26
CA TYR A 339 -11.29 6.16 -11.66
C TYR A 339 -9.88 6.49 -12.16
N ALA A 340 -8.85 6.11 -11.43
CA ALA A 340 -7.45 6.31 -11.81
C ALA A 340 -7.11 5.56 -13.10
N TYR A 341 -7.51 4.29 -13.22
CA TYR A 341 -7.32 3.49 -14.42
C TYR A 341 -7.96 4.12 -15.66
N ARG A 342 -9.22 4.59 -15.56
CA ARG A 342 -9.90 5.30 -16.67
C ARG A 342 -9.21 6.60 -17.08
N LYS A 343 -8.37 7.16 -16.21
CA LYS A 343 -7.54 8.34 -16.48
C LYS A 343 -6.16 7.97 -17.05
N GLY A 344 -5.89 6.69 -17.26
CA GLY A 344 -4.64 6.20 -17.85
C GLY A 344 -3.56 5.84 -16.83
N VAL A 345 -3.88 5.76 -15.54
CA VAL A 345 -2.90 5.43 -14.49
C VAL A 345 -2.67 3.91 -14.47
N THR A 346 -1.41 3.49 -14.64
CA THR A 346 -0.98 2.10 -14.41
C THR A 346 -0.79 1.85 -12.92
N GLN A 347 -1.38 0.78 -12.38
CA GLN A 347 -1.41 0.52 -10.93
C GLN A 347 -0.59 -0.73 -10.61
N VAL A 348 0.57 -0.54 -9.97
CA VAL A 348 1.49 -1.63 -9.57
C VAL A 348 1.38 -1.84 -8.07
N VAL A 349 1.10 -3.08 -7.65
CA VAL A 349 0.73 -3.39 -6.26
C VAL A 349 1.55 -4.55 -5.71
N SER A 350 2.04 -4.42 -4.47
CA SER A 350 2.70 -5.50 -3.74
C SER A 350 1.71 -6.64 -3.45
N LEU A 351 2.11 -7.90 -3.64
CA LEU A 351 1.20 -9.04 -3.41
C LEU A 351 0.94 -9.38 -1.93
N GLY A 352 1.71 -8.80 -1.00
CA GLY A 352 1.60 -9.00 0.44
C GLY A 352 2.61 -10.00 1.01
N ASN A 353 2.76 -9.97 2.34
CA ASN A 353 3.88 -10.61 3.07
C ASN A 353 3.41 -11.63 4.13
N GLN A 354 2.26 -12.26 3.95
CA GLN A 354 1.66 -13.15 4.94
C GLN A 354 1.99 -14.63 4.72
N HIS A 355 2.83 -14.97 3.73
CA HIS A 355 3.01 -16.34 3.26
C HIS A 355 1.64 -17.01 3.01
N SER A 356 0.79 -16.34 2.22
CA SER A 356 -0.56 -16.82 1.89
C SER A 356 -0.72 -17.16 0.42
N ASP A 357 -1.44 -18.24 0.14
CA ASP A 357 -2.06 -18.48 -1.16
C ASP A 357 -3.31 -17.59 -1.24
N LEU A 358 -3.32 -16.58 -2.11
CA LEU A 358 -4.47 -15.69 -2.27
C LEU A 358 -5.70 -16.43 -2.84
N GLY A 359 -5.51 -17.61 -3.44
CA GLY A 359 -6.60 -18.49 -3.89
C GLY A 359 -7.27 -19.22 -2.73
N ALA A 360 -6.53 -19.42 -1.64
CA ALA A 360 -6.95 -20.11 -0.44
C ALA A 360 -6.32 -19.43 0.81
N PRO A 361 -6.73 -18.19 1.12
CA PRO A 361 -6.07 -17.37 2.12
C PRO A 361 -6.15 -17.98 3.51
N GLN A 362 -5.07 -17.82 4.28
CA GLN A 362 -5.00 -18.27 5.66
C GLN A 362 -5.99 -17.49 6.55
N PRO A 363 -6.40 -18.04 7.71
CA PRO A 363 -7.16 -17.30 8.70
C PRO A 363 -6.43 -16.02 9.12
N ASP A 364 -7.19 -14.95 9.34
CA ASP A 364 -6.66 -13.66 9.77
C ASP A 364 -6.99 -13.42 11.25
N ALA A 365 -5.95 -13.34 12.08
CA ALA A 365 -6.07 -12.98 13.50
C ALA A 365 -5.50 -11.59 13.82
N SER A 366 -5.05 -10.86 12.80
CA SER A 366 -4.42 -9.53 12.93
C SER A 366 -5.42 -8.39 12.81
N SER A 367 -6.58 -8.64 12.19
CA SER A 367 -7.59 -7.61 11.95
C SER A 367 -8.77 -7.67 12.93
N PRO A 368 -9.43 -6.52 13.22
CA PRO A 368 -8.97 -5.19 12.88
C PRO A 368 -7.73 -4.79 13.71
N ASN A 369 -6.70 -4.27 13.04
CA ASN A 369 -5.46 -3.82 13.68
C ASN A 369 -5.56 -2.39 14.25
N TYR A 370 -6.68 -1.71 14.00
CA TYR A 370 -7.03 -0.43 14.60
C TYR A 370 -8.52 -0.41 14.98
N PRO A 371 -8.87 0.09 16.19
CA PRO A 371 -7.99 0.55 17.27
C PRO A 371 -7.08 -0.56 17.83
N ALA A 372 -6.10 -0.20 18.67
CA ALA A 372 -5.21 -1.20 19.22
C ALA A 372 -5.97 -2.23 20.07
N ASN A 373 -5.51 -3.50 20.04
CA ASN A 373 -6.09 -4.62 20.80
C ASN A 373 -7.53 -5.01 20.42
N THR A 374 -7.99 -4.71 19.20
CA THR A 374 -9.31 -5.14 18.70
C THR A 374 -9.28 -6.35 17.77
N ALA A 375 -8.09 -6.83 17.42
CA ALA A 375 -7.88 -7.97 16.55
C ALA A 375 -8.48 -9.25 17.14
N HIS A 376 -9.08 -10.07 16.30
CA HIS A 376 -9.67 -11.34 16.68
C HIS A 376 -9.60 -12.34 15.51
N PRO A 377 -9.68 -13.66 15.76
CA PRO A 377 -9.60 -14.66 14.71
C PRO A 377 -10.79 -14.57 13.73
N ARG A 378 -10.48 -14.54 12.44
CA ARG A 378 -11.45 -14.51 11.34
C ARG A 378 -11.08 -15.59 10.32
N THR A 379 -12.07 -16.38 9.91
CA THR A 379 -11.93 -17.24 8.73
C THR A 379 -12.08 -16.37 7.48
N ILE A 380 -11.16 -16.48 6.54
CA ILE A 380 -11.20 -15.71 5.29
C ILE A 380 -11.79 -16.58 4.18
N ASP A 381 -12.86 -16.07 3.57
CA ASP A 381 -13.50 -16.67 2.40
C ASP A 381 -13.12 -15.85 1.16
N ASN A 382 -12.31 -16.41 0.28
CA ASN A 382 -11.82 -15.74 -0.92
C ASN A 382 -12.96 -15.25 -1.85
N ALA A 383 -14.15 -15.86 -1.78
CA ALA A 383 -15.28 -15.41 -2.59
C ALA A 383 -15.88 -14.07 -2.12
N SER A 384 -15.67 -13.68 -0.87
CA SER A 384 -16.31 -12.51 -0.24
C SER A 384 -15.32 -11.56 0.43
N CYS A 385 -14.09 -11.98 0.67
CA CYS A 385 -13.01 -11.23 1.32
C CYS A 385 -11.93 -10.86 0.31
N LEU A 386 -11.53 -9.59 0.29
CA LEU A 386 -10.46 -9.09 -0.57
C LEU A 386 -9.42 -8.33 0.25
N SER A 387 -8.14 -8.57 0.00
CA SER A 387 -7.08 -7.66 0.43
C SER A 387 -6.96 -6.51 -0.56
N LEU A 388 -7.14 -5.27 -0.12
CA LEU A 388 -7.16 -4.10 -1.02
C LEU A 388 -5.99 -3.18 -0.70
N PRO A 389 -5.32 -2.60 -1.72
CA PRO A 389 -5.65 -2.64 -3.16
C PRO A 389 -5.16 -3.90 -3.91
N ILE A 390 -4.52 -4.85 -3.23
CA ILE A 390 -3.86 -6.03 -3.82
C ILE A 390 -4.76 -6.78 -4.81
N GLU A 391 -5.99 -7.09 -4.40
CA GLU A 391 -7.00 -7.83 -5.15
C GLU A 391 -8.07 -6.91 -5.77
N GLY A 392 -7.74 -5.61 -5.87
CA GLY A 392 -8.58 -4.61 -6.48
C GLY A 392 -8.58 -4.67 -8.01
N PRO A 393 -9.54 -3.99 -8.67
CA PRO A 393 -9.59 -3.95 -10.13
C PRO A 393 -8.34 -3.26 -10.70
N HIS A 394 -7.83 -3.79 -11.81
CA HIS A 394 -6.69 -3.24 -12.57
C HIS A 394 -5.33 -3.27 -11.84
N SER A 395 -5.22 -4.03 -10.75
CA SER A 395 -3.95 -4.24 -10.06
C SER A 395 -2.99 -5.10 -10.87
N ILE A 396 -1.77 -4.61 -11.08
CA ILE A 396 -0.62 -5.42 -11.50
C ILE A 396 0.03 -5.95 -10.23
N GLY A 397 -0.33 -7.18 -9.83
CA GLY A 397 0.16 -7.80 -8.59
C GLY A 397 1.59 -8.32 -8.71
N VAL A 398 2.46 -7.95 -7.76
CA VAL A 398 3.91 -8.24 -7.80
C VAL A 398 4.34 -9.08 -6.60
N ALA A 399 4.69 -10.35 -6.86
CA ALA A 399 5.31 -11.24 -5.87
C ALA A 399 6.80 -10.96 -5.71
N SER A 400 7.39 -11.46 -4.62
CA SER A 400 8.79 -11.24 -4.25
C SER A 400 9.64 -12.51 -4.36
N TYR A 401 10.86 -12.33 -4.86
CA TYR A 401 11.92 -13.33 -4.83
C TYR A 401 13.24 -12.77 -4.26
N GLY A 402 14.11 -13.69 -3.81
CA GLY A 402 15.45 -13.42 -3.31
C GLY A 402 16.56 -13.53 -4.37
N PRO A 403 17.82 -13.24 -4.04
CA PRO A 403 18.95 -13.32 -4.97
C PRO A 403 19.12 -14.67 -5.69
N SER A 404 18.66 -15.79 -5.11
CA SER A 404 18.67 -17.10 -5.77
C SER A 404 17.62 -17.25 -6.88
N GLY A 405 16.72 -16.28 -7.02
CA GLY A 405 15.53 -16.34 -7.88
C GLY A 405 14.36 -17.11 -7.25
N MET A 406 14.54 -17.66 -6.05
CA MET A 406 13.51 -18.38 -5.30
C MET A 406 12.47 -17.41 -4.72
N LYS A 407 11.19 -17.79 -4.75
CA LYS A 407 10.13 -17.08 -4.00
C LYS A 407 10.59 -16.86 -2.56
N ALA A 408 10.50 -15.63 -2.06
CA ALA A 408 10.79 -15.34 -0.66
C ALA A 408 9.74 -15.99 0.25
N ASP A 409 10.14 -16.42 1.45
CA ASP A 409 9.26 -17.12 2.40
C ASP A 409 8.02 -16.29 2.74
N TYR A 410 8.17 -15.00 3.01
CA TYR A 410 7.05 -14.12 3.34
C TYR A 410 6.08 -13.84 2.17
N SER A 411 6.51 -13.97 0.91
CA SER A 411 5.72 -13.49 -0.23
C SER A 411 4.43 -14.28 -0.36
N ASN A 412 3.29 -13.58 -0.44
CA ASN A 412 2.05 -14.20 -0.92
C ASN A 412 2.23 -14.70 -2.35
N TRP A 413 1.38 -15.63 -2.76
CA TRP A 413 1.36 -16.27 -4.07
C TRP A 413 -0.08 -16.63 -4.44
N GLY A 414 -0.31 -17.13 -5.65
CA GLY A 414 -1.64 -17.57 -6.10
C GLY A 414 -1.84 -17.22 -7.56
N THR A 415 -2.68 -17.95 -8.29
CA THR A 415 -2.87 -17.72 -9.73
C THR A 415 -3.91 -16.65 -10.05
N GLU A 416 -4.68 -16.18 -9.07
CA GLU A 416 -5.78 -15.24 -9.30
C GLU A 416 -5.37 -13.76 -9.30
N GLN A 417 -4.33 -13.38 -8.54
CA GLN A 417 -3.93 -11.96 -8.40
C GLN A 417 -2.51 -11.62 -8.87
N ILE A 418 -1.66 -12.63 -9.10
CA ILE A 418 -0.29 -12.37 -9.52
C ILE A 418 -0.23 -12.00 -11.01
N SER A 419 0.46 -10.90 -11.33
CA SER A 419 0.79 -10.55 -12.73
C SER A 419 2.23 -10.94 -13.05
N VAL A 420 3.17 -10.57 -12.18
CA VAL A 420 4.63 -10.76 -12.34
C VAL A 420 5.30 -10.94 -10.98
N SER A 421 6.61 -11.21 -10.98
CA SER A 421 7.44 -11.18 -9.78
C SER A 421 8.66 -10.28 -9.97
N ALA A 422 9.20 -9.75 -8.87
CA ALA A 422 10.35 -8.85 -8.89
C ALA A 422 11.22 -9.02 -7.64
N PRO A 423 12.46 -8.48 -7.63
CA PRO A 423 13.34 -8.52 -6.48
C PRO A 423 12.74 -7.78 -5.29
N GLY A 424 12.34 -8.51 -4.25
CA GLY A 424 11.92 -7.91 -2.97
C GLY A 424 12.83 -8.28 -1.82
N GLY A 425 13.85 -9.11 -2.06
CA GLY A 425 14.81 -9.50 -1.03
C GLY A 425 14.38 -10.72 -0.25
N TYR A 426 15.35 -11.51 0.21
CA TYR A 426 15.07 -12.67 1.06
C TYR A 426 16.25 -12.88 2.01
N PHE A 427 16.17 -12.33 3.22
CA PHE A 427 17.24 -12.38 4.21
C PHE A 427 17.73 -13.82 4.46
N ARG A 428 16.79 -14.78 4.49
CA ARG A 428 17.03 -16.22 4.70
C ARG A 428 17.39 -16.99 3.42
N ASP A 429 17.65 -16.31 2.31
CA ASP A 429 18.08 -16.98 1.07
C ASP A 429 19.41 -17.71 1.26
N TYR A 430 19.69 -18.66 0.36
CA TYR A 430 20.89 -19.48 0.36
C TYR A 430 21.13 -20.26 1.67
N PHE A 431 20.06 -20.84 2.24
CA PHE A 431 20.14 -21.69 3.42
C PHE A 431 21.28 -22.71 3.35
N GLY A 432 22.04 -22.82 4.45
CA GLY A 432 23.20 -23.73 4.55
C GLY A 432 24.49 -23.20 3.90
N THR A 433 24.50 -21.98 3.36
CA THR A 433 25.69 -21.33 2.81
C THR A 433 26.15 -20.14 3.68
N PRO A 434 27.37 -19.60 3.49
CA PRO A 434 27.81 -18.37 4.15
C PRO A 434 26.98 -17.11 3.82
N TRP A 435 26.13 -17.17 2.80
CA TRP A 435 25.25 -16.07 2.39
C TRP A 435 23.89 -16.09 3.09
N TYR A 436 23.59 -17.13 3.86
CA TYR A 436 22.38 -17.23 4.67
C TYR A 436 22.31 -16.14 5.73
N GLN A 437 21.15 -15.48 5.88
CA GLN A 437 20.92 -14.41 6.85
C GLN A 437 21.87 -13.23 6.69
N THR A 438 22.13 -12.84 5.43
CA THR A 438 22.90 -11.63 5.11
C THR A 438 21.96 -10.51 4.67
N ARG A 439 22.24 -9.27 5.10
CA ARG A 439 21.44 -8.09 4.74
C ARG A 439 21.52 -7.81 3.24
N GLU A 440 22.62 -8.18 2.63
CA GLU A 440 22.87 -8.07 1.19
C GLU A 440 21.89 -8.90 0.35
N ASN A 441 21.22 -9.90 0.94
CA ASN A 441 20.13 -10.60 0.26
C ASN A 441 18.82 -9.78 0.20
N THR A 442 18.78 -8.60 0.84
CA THR A 442 17.63 -7.69 0.84
C THR A 442 17.88 -6.52 -0.12
N ILE A 443 17.00 -5.51 -0.14
CA ILE A 443 17.06 -4.38 -1.07
C ILE A 443 17.58 -3.13 -0.36
N LEU A 444 18.69 -2.59 -0.84
CA LEU A 444 19.24 -1.31 -0.41
C LEU A 444 18.53 -0.17 -1.16
N SER A 445 18.06 0.85 -0.43
CA SER A 445 17.55 2.08 -1.02
C SER A 445 17.67 3.26 -0.05
N ALA A 446 17.25 4.46 -0.50
CA ALA A 446 17.29 5.72 0.23
C ALA A 446 16.60 5.62 1.61
N TYR A 447 17.17 6.34 2.59
CA TYR A 447 16.72 6.36 3.97
C TYR A 447 16.67 7.80 4.50
N PRO A 448 15.50 8.30 4.97
CA PRO A 448 15.42 9.66 5.49
C PRO A 448 16.30 9.88 6.73
N ARG A 449 17.00 11.01 6.75
CA ARG A 449 17.90 11.36 7.86
C ARG A 449 17.16 11.52 9.19
N ASN A 450 15.97 12.12 9.17
CA ASN A 450 15.10 12.28 10.35
C ASN A 450 14.75 10.91 10.95
N VAL A 451 14.37 9.93 10.12
CA VAL A 451 14.03 8.58 10.57
C VAL A 451 15.27 7.86 11.11
N ALA A 452 16.41 7.95 10.41
CA ALA A 452 17.68 7.39 10.87
C ALA A 452 18.09 7.94 12.25
N PHE A 453 17.90 9.24 12.46
CA PHE A 453 18.19 9.89 13.73
C PHE A 453 17.22 9.47 14.83
N ALA A 454 15.92 9.48 14.55
CA ALA A 454 14.87 9.10 15.50
C ALA A 454 15.00 7.63 15.95
N ALA A 455 15.41 6.74 15.04
CA ALA A 455 15.67 5.33 15.34
C ALA A 455 17.00 5.10 16.11
N GLY A 456 17.80 6.14 16.35
CA GLY A 456 19.12 6.01 16.99
C GLY A 456 20.15 5.29 16.11
N HIS A 457 19.94 5.26 14.79
CA HIS A 457 20.88 4.70 13.84
C HIS A 457 22.03 5.66 13.55
N ILE A 458 21.79 6.96 13.67
CA ILE A 458 22.78 8.02 13.50
C ILE A 458 22.70 9.06 14.63
N ASP A 459 23.80 9.76 14.88
CA ASP A 459 23.80 10.93 15.76
C ASP A 459 23.42 12.22 15.00
N ALA A 460 23.38 13.36 15.73
CA ALA A 460 23.02 14.65 15.16
C ALA A 460 24.02 15.17 14.12
N ALA A 461 25.27 14.67 14.14
CA ALA A 461 26.29 14.97 13.13
C ALA A 461 26.20 14.02 11.92
N GLY A 462 25.36 12.99 11.97
CA GLY A 462 25.22 11.99 10.92
C GLY A 462 26.27 10.89 10.97
N ASN A 463 26.90 10.66 12.12
CA ASN A 463 27.74 9.47 12.33
C ASN A 463 26.85 8.27 12.62
N ILE A 464 27.18 7.14 11.99
CA ILE A 464 26.47 5.87 12.21
C ILE A 464 26.76 5.36 13.62
N LEU A 465 25.71 5.12 14.39
CA LEU A 465 25.75 4.57 15.73
C LEU A 465 25.74 3.03 15.70
N PRO A 466 26.10 2.33 16.78
CA PRO A 466 26.13 0.86 16.81
C PRO A 466 24.83 0.18 16.33
N PRO A 467 23.62 0.68 16.66
CA PRO A 467 22.38 0.11 16.09
C PRO A 467 22.30 0.24 14.57
N GLY A 468 22.69 1.40 14.00
CA GLY A 468 22.74 1.61 12.56
C GLY A 468 23.80 0.74 11.88
N ALA A 469 24.97 0.58 12.50
CA ALA A 469 26.03 -0.29 12.00
C ALA A 469 25.59 -1.77 11.97
N ALA A 470 24.84 -2.23 12.98
CA ALA A 470 24.28 -3.59 13.02
C ALA A 470 23.25 -3.84 11.89
N LEU A 471 22.57 -2.79 11.42
CA LEU A 471 21.67 -2.82 10.29
C LEU A 471 22.36 -2.53 8.94
N LYS A 472 23.68 -2.34 8.94
CA LYS A 472 24.46 -1.94 7.76
C LYS A 472 23.92 -0.67 7.09
N VAL A 473 23.43 0.30 7.87
CA VAL A 473 23.08 1.63 7.36
C VAL A 473 24.30 2.21 6.64
N MET A 474 24.10 2.67 5.41
CA MET A 474 25.15 3.27 4.61
C MET A 474 25.00 4.79 4.58
N ARG A 475 26.11 5.49 4.33
CA ARG A 475 26.16 6.95 4.28
C ARG A 475 27.07 7.39 3.15
N GLU A 476 26.58 8.28 2.30
CA GLU A 476 27.37 8.97 1.29
C GLU A 476 27.43 10.47 1.58
N VAL A 477 28.49 11.13 1.10
CA VAL A 477 28.72 12.55 1.32
C VAL A 477 29.04 13.23 0.00
N LYS A 478 28.22 14.20 -0.41
CA LYS A 478 28.49 15.02 -1.60
C LYS A 478 29.71 15.92 -1.35
N PRO A 479 30.40 16.41 -2.41
CA PRO A 479 31.54 17.32 -2.26
C PRO A 479 31.25 18.60 -1.47
N ASP A 480 29.98 19.03 -1.43
CA ASP A 480 29.51 20.20 -0.67
C ASP A 480 29.21 19.89 0.82
N GLY A 481 29.41 18.64 1.26
CA GLY A 481 29.15 18.18 2.62
C GLY A 481 27.73 17.66 2.87
N THR A 482 26.86 17.64 1.86
CA THR A 482 25.50 17.09 2.00
C THR A 482 25.56 15.59 2.26
N LEU A 483 24.87 15.14 3.32
CA LEU A 483 24.79 13.73 3.72
C LEU A 483 23.56 13.04 3.09
N ALA A 484 23.74 11.82 2.61
CA ALA A 484 22.67 10.89 2.25
C ALA A 484 22.82 9.59 3.03
N PHE A 485 21.70 8.91 3.31
CA PHE A 485 21.68 7.67 4.07
C PHE A 485 20.87 6.61 3.34
N TYR A 486 21.24 5.35 3.54
CA TYR A 486 20.62 4.22 2.87
C TYR A 486 20.39 3.07 3.84
N GLN A 487 19.32 2.31 3.62
CA GLN A 487 18.96 1.18 4.46
C GLN A 487 18.52 -0.03 3.63
N TRP A 488 18.66 -1.19 4.25
CA TRP A 488 18.30 -2.49 3.72
C TRP A 488 16.90 -2.88 4.21
N LEU A 489 15.96 -3.11 3.29
CA LEU A 489 14.60 -3.61 3.56
C LEU A 489 14.29 -4.81 2.68
N GLN A 490 13.35 -5.65 3.09
CA GLN A 490 12.82 -6.73 2.25
C GLN A 490 11.29 -6.70 2.30
N GLY A 491 10.64 -7.24 1.29
CA GLY A 491 9.19 -7.32 1.23
C GLY A 491 8.70 -7.31 -0.21
N THR A 492 7.45 -7.70 -0.43
CA THR A 492 6.75 -7.41 -1.70
C THR A 492 6.65 -5.88 -1.93
N SER A 493 6.76 -5.09 -0.86
CA SER A 493 6.93 -3.64 -0.88
C SER A 493 8.25 -3.16 -1.49
N MET A 494 9.26 -4.03 -1.61
CA MET A 494 10.49 -3.76 -2.36
C MET A 494 10.47 -4.40 -3.76
N ALA A 495 9.64 -5.43 -3.99
CA ALA A 495 9.42 -6.01 -5.31
C ALA A 495 8.59 -5.08 -6.22
N SER A 496 7.46 -4.57 -5.70
CA SER A 496 6.57 -3.64 -6.42
C SER A 496 7.28 -2.41 -7.01
N PRO A 497 8.19 -1.69 -6.32
CA PRO A 497 8.91 -0.57 -6.93
C PRO A 497 9.86 -0.97 -8.05
N HIS A 498 10.43 -2.19 -8.04
CA HIS A 498 11.21 -2.67 -9.19
C HIS A 498 10.32 -2.79 -10.43
N ALA A 499 9.13 -3.40 -10.29
CA ALA A 499 8.15 -3.51 -11.37
C ALA A 499 7.57 -2.15 -11.80
N ALA A 500 7.32 -1.23 -10.86
CA ALA A 500 6.86 0.13 -11.15
C ALA A 500 7.91 0.93 -11.93
N GLY A 501 9.19 0.75 -11.62
CA GLY A 501 10.30 1.27 -12.43
C GLY A 501 10.28 0.75 -13.86
N VAL A 502 10.08 -0.56 -14.06
CA VAL A 502 9.94 -1.16 -15.40
C VAL A 502 8.71 -0.58 -16.13
N ALA A 503 7.56 -0.45 -15.45
CA ALA A 503 6.38 0.22 -16.02
C ALA A 503 6.69 1.65 -16.48
N ALA A 504 7.42 2.41 -15.67
CA ALA A 504 7.81 3.78 -16.01
C ALA A 504 8.76 3.84 -17.21
N LEU A 505 9.69 2.88 -17.35
CA LEU A 505 10.53 2.77 -18.54
C LEU A 505 9.71 2.43 -19.80
N ILE A 506 8.73 1.53 -19.70
CA ILE A 506 7.81 1.18 -20.79
C ILE A 506 7.03 2.43 -21.23
N VAL A 507 6.41 3.16 -20.29
CA VAL A 507 5.68 4.40 -20.60
C VAL A 507 6.63 5.43 -21.22
N SER A 508 7.84 5.58 -20.69
CA SER A 508 8.84 6.49 -21.26
C SER A 508 9.20 6.13 -22.70
N LYS A 509 9.27 4.84 -23.02
CA LYS A 509 9.69 4.35 -24.34
C LYS A 509 8.57 4.39 -25.37
N PHE A 510 7.36 4.01 -24.99
CA PHE A 510 6.25 3.74 -25.92
C PHE A 510 5.05 4.66 -25.74
N GLY A 511 5.08 5.57 -24.75
CA GLY A 511 4.04 6.56 -24.52
C GLY A 511 3.95 7.59 -25.65
N ASN A 512 2.73 8.08 -25.87
CA ASN A 512 2.49 9.22 -26.75
C ASN A 512 2.62 10.50 -25.95
N TYR A 513 3.50 11.39 -26.41
CA TYR A 513 3.78 12.66 -25.72
C TYR A 513 2.92 13.78 -26.32
N ASP A 514 2.12 14.43 -25.48
CA ASP A 514 1.32 15.58 -25.90
C ASP A 514 2.12 16.90 -25.79
N ALA A 515 1.62 17.95 -26.46
CA ALA A 515 2.27 19.25 -26.49
C ALA A 515 2.30 19.97 -25.12
N ARG A 516 1.57 19.47 -24.12
CA ARG A 516 1.53 19.99 -22.74
C ARG A 516 2.43 19.20 -21.80
N GLY A 517 3.21 18.26 -22.34
CA GLY A 517 4.14 17.44 -21.57
C GLY A 517 3.50 16.27 -20.84
N GLY A 518 2.24 15.93 -21.14
CA GLY A 518 1.62 14.69 -20.68
C GLY A 518 2.13 13.51 -21.49
N VAL A 519 2.27 12.35 -20.84
CA VAL A 519 2.57 11.08 -21.48
C VAL A 519 1.30 10.23 -21.40
N LEU A 520 1.00 9.48 -22.46
CA LEU A 520 -0.15 8.58 -22.47
C LEU A 520 0.23 7.23 -23.06
N LEU A 521 0.13 6.20 -22.23
CA LEU A 521 0.12 4.80 -22.65
C LEU A 521 -1.02 4.11 -21.90
N ASN A 522 -1.85 3.35 -22.61
CA ASN A 522 -2.94 2.60 -21.98
C ASN A 522 -2.34 1.61 -20.95
N PRO A 523 -2.82 1.59 -19.69
CA PRO A 523 -2.32 0.69 -18.65
C PRO A 523 -2.30 -0.79 -19.05
N ASP A 524 -3.28 -1.28 -19.81
CA ASP A 524 -3.31 -2.66 -20.30
C ASP A 524 -2.15 -2.98 -21.24
N ARG A 525 -1.67 -1.98 -22.00
CA ARG A 525 -0.49 -2.14 -22.84
C ARG A 525 0.78 -2.18 -21.99
N VAL A 526 0.85 -1.38 -20.93
CA VAL A 526 1.97 -1.42 -19.99
C VAL A 526 2.07 -2.80 -19.35
N GLU A 527 0.96 -3.33 -18.85
CA GLU A 527 0.90 -4.69 -18.28
C GLU A 527 1.26 -5.75 -19.32
N ARG A 528 0.71 -5.68 -20.54
CA ARG A 528 0.98 -6.67 -21.59
C ARG A 528 2.46 -6.69 -21.98
N VAL A 529 3.10 -5.53 -22.10
CA VAL A 529 4.55 -5.44 -22.34
C VAL A 529 5.32 -6.05 -21.18
N MET A 530 4.97 -5.68 -19.94
CA MET A 530 5.65 -6.19 -18.75
C MET A 530 5.56 -7.72 -18.65
N GLN A 531 4.36 -8.30 -18.78
CA GLN A 531 4.13 -9.75 -18.73
C GLN A 531 4.73 -10.49 -19.93
N GLY A 532 4.64 -9.89 -21.12
CA GLY A 532 5.12 -10.47 -22.36
C GLY A 532 6.64 -10.58 -22.43
N THR A 533 7.35 -9.62 -21.83
CA THR A 533 8.81 -9.54 -21.84
C THR A 533 9.47 -10.08 -20.57
N ALA A 534 8.69 -10.41 -19.54
CA ALA A 534 9.18 -11.03 -18.31
C ALA A 534 9.96 -12.33 -18.60
N THR A 535 11.06 -12.52 -17.86
CA THR A 535 11.84 -13.75 -17.90
C THR A 535 11.00 -14.90 -17.34
N LYS A 536 10.69 -15.87 -18.20
CA LYS A 536 9.87 -17.02 -17.83
C LYS A 536 10.56 -17.86 -16.77
N THR A 537 9.91 -17.99 -15.61
CA THR A 537 10.41 -18.77 -14.48
C THR A 537 9.40 -19.87 -14.15
N PRO A 538 9.74 -21.15 -14.42
CA PRO A 538 8.82 -22.25 -14.12
C PRO A 538 8.70 -22.49 -12.62
N CYS A 539 7.63 -23.18 -12.22
CA CYS A 539 7.53 -23.72 -10.87
C CYS A 539 8.76 -24.58 -10.52
N PRO A 540 9.17 -24.61 -9.23
CA PRO A 540 10.22 -25.52 -8.78
C PRO A 540 9.82 -26.98 -9.02
N THR A 541 10.83 -27.87 -9.03
CA THR A 541 10.63 -29.33 -9.04
C THR A 541 11.30 -29.92 -7.78
N PRO A 542 10.52 -30.48 -6.83
CA PRO A 542 9.06 -30.61 -6.81
C PRO A 542 8.33 -29.26 -6.73
N ARG A 543 7.04 -29.24 -7.11
CA ARG A 543 6.21 -28.02 -7.12
C ARG A 543 5.91 -27.46 -5.73
N VAL A 544 6.10 -28.28 -4.69
CA VAL A 544 6.04 -27.85 -3.30
C VAL A 544 7.40 -27.27 -2.95
N LEU A 545 7.40 -26.00 -2.58
CA LEU A 545 8.55 -25.29 -2.07
C LEU A 545 8.55 -25.39 -0.54
N ASP A 546 9.66 -25.86 -0.02
CA ASP A 546 9.92 -25.97 1.41
C ASP A 546 11.02 -24.97 1.80
N TYR A 547 10.94 -24.44 3.02
CA TYR A 547 11.93 -23.53 3.58
C TYR A 547 12.55 -24.21 4.80
N PRO A 548 13.75 -24.82 4.66
CA PRO A 548 14.30 -25.71 5.67
C PRO A 548 14.55 -25.08 7.05
N ASP A 549 14.58 -23.75 7.14
CA ASP A 549 14.73 -22.98 8.37
C ASP A 549 13.40 -22.52 9.00
N ARG A 550 12.27 -22.93 8.42
CA ARG A 550 10.91 -22.67 8.89
C ARG A 550 10.23 -23.99 9.27
N ASP A 551 9.12 -23.88 10.00
CA ASP A 551 8.26 -25.03 10.26
C ASP A 551 7.39 -25.39 9.03
N GLU A 552 6.75 -26.56 9.07
CA GLU A 552 5.99 -27.13 7.95
C GLU A 552 4.84 -26.23 7.43
N THR A 553 4.36 -25.27 8.23
CA THR A 553 3.34 -24.31 7.80
C THR A 553 3.85 -23.32 6.77
N TYR A 554 5.17 -23.21 6.59
CA TYR A 554 5.80 -22.38 5.57
C TYR A 554 5.94 -23.07 4.21
N THR A 555 5.40 -24.27 4.01
CA THR A 555 5.36 -24.86 2.67
C THR A 555 4.44 -24.06 1.74
N ALA A 556 4.82 -23.93 0.47
CA ALA A 556 4.00 -23.29 -0.58
C ALA A 556 3.94 -24.17 -1.83
N THR A 557 2.77 -24.27 -2.47
CA THR A 557 2.62 -25.07 -3.70
C THR A 557 2.48 -24.19 -4.92
N CYS A 558 3.36 -24.38 -5.91
CA CYS A 558 3.29 -23.65 -7.17
C CYS A 558 2.31 -24.30 -8.16
N LEU A 559 1.21 -23.60 -8.43
CA LEU A 559 0.21 -23.98 -9.43
C LEU A 559 0.45 -23.22 -10.75
N GLY A 560 -0.01 -23.78 -11.86
CA GLY A 560 0.17 -23.21 -13.21
C GLY A 560 1.21 -23.91 -14.07
N GLY A 561 1.61 -23.26 -15.17
CA GLY A 561 2.51 -23.76 -16.20
C GLY A 561 3.80 -22.95 -16.33
N PRO A 562 4.65 -23.27 -17.32
CA PRO A 562 5.92 -22.57 -17.55
C PRO A 562 5.72 -21.10 -18.00
N GLU A 563 4.61 -20.79 -18.67
CA GLU A 563 4.32 -19.44 -19.18
C GLU A 563 3.67 -18.51 -18.16
N PHE A 564 2.99 -19.10 -17.17
CA PHE A 564 2.31 -18.40 -16.07
C PHE A 564 2.10 -19.33 -14.89
N ASN A 565 2.49 -18.92 -13.68
CA ASN A 565 2.28 -19.70 -12.45
C ASN A 565 2.08 -18.84 -11.21
N GLY A 566 1.63 -19.46 -10.11
CA GLY A 566 1.27 -18.77 -8.89
C GLY A 566 2.44 -18.14 -8.12
N PHE A 567 3.69 -18.52 -8.39
CA PHE A 567 4.86 -17.95 -7.69
C PHE A 567 5.47 -16.75 -8.42
N TYR A 568 5.51 -16.81 -9.75
CA TYR A 568 6.24 -15.84 -10.57
C TYR A 568 5.32 -15.06 -11.52
N GLY A 569 4.02 -15.37 -11.56
CA GLY A 569 3.09 -14.81 -12.54
C GLY A 569 3.54 -15.14 -13.95
N ALA A 570 3.53 -14.15 -14.83
CA ALA A 570 4.06 -14.27 -16.19
C ALA A 570 5.59 -14.40 -16.23
N GLY A 571 6.30 -14.19 -15.12
CA GLY A 571 7.75 -14.29 -15.00
C GLY A 571 8.35 -13.21 -14.09
N GLN A 572 9.67 -13.26 -13.95
CA GLN A 572 10.44 -12.20 -13.30
C GLN A 572 10.54 -10.99 -14.24
N VAL A 573 10.22 -9.78 -13.76
CA VAL A 573 10.25 -8.57 -14.60
C VAL A 573 11.63 -8.36 -15.23
N ASP A 574 11.65 -7.83 -16.46
CA ASP A 574 12.87 -7.66 -17.23
C ASP A 574 12.91 -6.30 -17.90
N ALA A 575 13.67 -5.37 -17.30
CA ALA A 575 13.76 -3.99 -17.74
C ALA A 575 14.34 -3.89 -19.15
N LEU A 576 15.37 -4.68 -19.48
CA LEU A 576 16.00 -4.63 -20.80
C LEU A 576 15.02 -5.12 -21.87
N GLN A 577 14.41 -6.30 -21.68
CA GLN A 577 13.49 -6.87 -22.68
C GLN A 577 12.24 -6.03 -22.86
N ALA A 578 11.72 -5.44 -21.77
CA ALA A 578 10.62 -4.50 -21.83
C ALA A 578 10.91 -3.36 -22.81
N ILE A 579 12.17 -2.91 -22.93
CA ILE A 579 12.55 -1.79 -23.80
C ILE A 579 12.97 -2.21 -25.20
N VAL A 580 13.67 -3.34 -25.35
CA VAL A 580 14.17 -3.77 -26.67
C VAL A 580 13.13 -4.54 -27.48
N SER A 581 12.26 -5.29 -26.81
CA SER A 581 11.25 -6.15 -27.44
C SER A 581 9.81 -5.79 -27.06
N GLY A 582 9.60 -4.78 -26.20
CA GLY A 582 8.26 -4.40 -25.76
C GLY A 582 7.31 -4.00 -26.89
N ALA A 583 7.83 -3.50 -28.02
CA ALA A 583 7.02 -3.14 -29.17
C ALA A 583 6.20 -4.32 -29.73
N ASP A 584 6.65 -5.57 -29.55
CA ASP A 584 5.97 -6.78 -30.01
C ASP A 584 4.68 -7.07 -29.22
N TYR A 585 4.45 -6.37 -28.10
CA TYR A 585 3.36 -6.59 -27.17
C TYR A 585 2.39 -5.40 -27.05
N LEU A 586 2.52 -4.35 -27.88
CA LEU A 586 1.69 -3.13 -27.83
C LEU A 586 0.32 -3.24 -28.50
#